data_AF-A0A9P4KDW6-F1
#
_entry.id   AF-A0A9P4KDW6-F1
#
_cell.length_a   1.000
_cell.length_b   1.000
_cell.length_c   1.000
_cell.angle_alpha   90.00
_cell.angle_beta   90.00
_cell.angle_gamma   90.00
#
_symmetry.space_group_name_H-M   'P 1'
#
loop_
_entity.id
_entity.type
_entity.pdbx_description
1 polymer ?
#
loop_
_entity_poly.entity_id
_entity_poly.type
_entity_poly.pdbx_seq_one_letter_code
_entity_poly.pdbx_strand_id
1 'polypeptide(L)'
;MLCGVHAGSLYSKNSAVTQITGLDYDRVIAKSNYTSVRSSSFYAPWCGHCQNLKPAYESAAKSLAGIAKVAAVNCDDEANKPFCGQMGVQGFPTLKIIRPGKKPGKPTIEDYQGPRQAKAIVDAVKDKIPNKVKRITDKNLDEWLEEDKDSPKAILFSDKGLTSATLKTLAIDFAGLISIAQIRNKEKAAVERFGVEKVPTLILLPGDSKDPITYEGEMKKEAMVEFLSQIAPPNPDCPPEKPKNRRHQKPVVPTESPDPNVKVEDAAEPIIIPEEEPKPTIPIIDKSSELQALCLNDRSTTCILAILPKDESSEVATSAIASLASIHKKHDARAGHLFPFIGVPAPNPLASQILSELKLGTENEVHLIATNAKRGWWKKYPGQTFGTIEVEQWVDAIRMSEGKKENLPNSLVTSQEKAEAKEEKPTEQEPLKIVVEEIPDEQETPEPSEQKHDEL
;
A
#
# COMPACT_ATOMS: atom_id res chain seq x y z
N MET A 1 19.10 9.15 -14.75
CA MET A 1 19.61 7.76 -14.65
C MET A 1 20.31 7.60 -13.31
N LEU A 2 19.63 7.04 -12.30
CA LEU A 2 20.22 6.64 -11.01
C LEU A 2 19.54 5.32 -10.59
N CYS A 3 20.31 4.25 -10.40
CA CYS A 3 19.79 2.90 -10.25
C CYS A 3 20.35 2.25 -8.97
N GLY A 4 19.91 2.78 -7.83
CA GLY A 4 20.41 2.44 -6.49
C GLY A 4 20.38 0.94 -6.21
N VAL A 5 21.57 0.35 -6.04
CA VAL A 5 21.74 -1.08 -5.76
C VAL A 5 21.40 -1.34 -4.29
N HIS A 6 20.23 -1.91 -4.04
CA HIS A 6 19.86 -2.38 -2.71
C HIS A 6 20.55 -3.72 -2.46
N ALA A 7 21.54 -3.72 -1.55
CA ALA A 7 22.33 -4.88 -1.18
C ALA A 7 21.50 -5.85 -0.31
N GLY A 8 20.65 -6.64 -0.97
CA GLY A 8 19.73 -7.58 -0.32
C GLY A 8 18.66 -8.19 -1.24
N SER A 9 18.77 -8.05 -2.57
CA SER A 9 17.77 -8.62 -3.47
C SER A 9 17.96 -10.13 -3.70
N LEU A 10 16.85 -10.87 -3.70
CA LEU A 10 16.81 -12.28 -4.07
C LEU A 10 16.96 -12.49 -5.59
N TYR A 11 16.61 -11.48 -6.41
CA TYR A 11 16.64 -11.53 -7.88
C TYR A 11 17.63 -10.50 -8.43
N SER A 12 18.54 -10.91 -9.31
CA SER A 12 19.53 -10.00 -9.89
C SER A 12 18.93 -9.15 -11.01
N LYS A 13 19.58 -8.03 -11.37
CA LYS A 13 19.16 -7.15 -12.48
C LYS A 13 19.10 -7.87 -13.85
N ASN A 14 19.73 -9.03 -13.98
CA ASN A 14 19.76 -9.85 -15.20
C ASN A 14 18.79 -11.06 -15.12
N SER A 15 17.97 -11.17 -14.06
CA SER A 15 16.92 -12.18 -13.98
C SER A 15 15.76 -11.86 -14.93
N ALA A 16 15.05 -12.89 -15.37
CA ALA A 16 13.78 -12.71 -16.08
C ALA A 16 12.67 -12.15 -15.16
N VAL A 17 12.87 -12.20 -13.85
CA VAL A 17 11.98 -11.60 -12.85
C VAL A 17 12.38 -10.14 -12.64
N THR A 18 11.50 -9.21 -13.00
CA THR A 18 11.74 -7.77 -12.80
C THR A 18 11.58 -7.40 -11.32
N GLN A 19 12.66 -7.02 -10.64
CA GLN A 19 12.55 -6.41 -9.32
C GLN A 19 11.94 -5.01 -9.45
N ILE A 20 10.95 -4.69 -8.61
CA ILE A 20 10.29 -3.37 -8.55
C ILE A 20 10.16 -2.88 -7.10
N THR A 21 10.08 -1.57 -6.93
CA THR A 21 9.70 -0.92 -5.66
C THR A 21 8.20 -0.62 -5.60
N GLY A 22 7.68 -0.20 -4.44
CA GLY A 22 6.33 0.34 -4.32
C GLY A 22 6.09 1.60 -5.19
N LEU A 23 7.13 2.40 -5.44
CA LEU A 23 7.07 3.57 -6.34
C LEU A 23 6.99 3.14 -7.82
N ASP A 24 7.66 2.04 -8.19
CA ASP A 24 7.63 1.49 -9.54
C ASP A 24 6.33 0.75 -9.84
N TYR A 25 5.71 0.12 -8.84
CA TYR A 25 4.51 -0.71 -9.01
C TYR A 25 3.39 0.02 -9.76
N ASP A 26 3.17 1.28 -9.44
CA ASP A 26 2.08 2.06 -10.00
C ASP A 26 2.27 2.30 -11.52
N ARG A 27 3.54 2.50 -11.95
CA ARG A 27 3.96 2.64 -13.35
C ARG A 27 4.02 1.29 -14.09
N VAL A 28 4.70 0.31 -13.50
CA VAL A 28 5.03 -0.97 -14.15
C VAL A 28 3.85 -1.93 -14.15
N ILE A 29 2.99 -1.91 -13.11
CA ILE A 29 1.94 -2.90 -12.88
C ILE A 29 0.51 -2.32 -12.88
N ALA A 30 0.24 -1.19 -12.23
CA ALA A 30 -1.14 -0.75 -11.98
C ALA A 30 -1.74 0.14 -13.09
N LYS A 31 -0.97 1.09 -13.61
CA LYS A 31 -1.40 2.06 -14.64
C LYS A 31 -1.10 1.61 -16.07
N SER A 32 -0.29 0.56 -16.24
CA SER A 32 0.09 -0.08 -17.50
C SER A 32 -1.07 -0.90 -18.10
N ASN A 33 -2.09 -0.16 -18.57
CA ASN A 33 -3.22 -0.67 -19.32
C ASN A 33 -2.76 -1.13 -20.72
N TYR A 34 -2.59 -2.42 -20.91
CA TYR A 34 -3.54 -3.23 -21.70
C TYR A 34 -3.15 -4.71 -21.65
N THR A 35 -1.90 -5.05 -21.98
CA THR A 35 -1.53 -6.40 -22.44
C THR A 35 -0.65 -7.25 -21.51
N SER A 36 -0.87 -7.21 -20.20
CA SER A 36 -0.24 -8.21 -19.32
C SER A 36 -1.10 -8.50 -18.11
N VAL A 37 -1.46 -9.78 -17.98
CA VAL A 37 -1.54 -10.37 -16.64
C VAL A 37 -0.13 -10.30 -16.06
N ARG A 38 0.01 -9.96 -14.79
CA ARG A 38 1.30 -9.83 -14.12
C ARG A 38 1.33 -10.71 -12.89
N SER A 39 2.43 -11.45 -12.71
CA SER A 39 2.69 -12.18 -11.48
C SER A 39 3.61 -11.34 -10.59
N SER A 40 3.26 -11.17 -9.31
CA SER A 40 4.08 -10.46 -8.33
C SER A 40 4.40 -11.36 -7.14
N SER A 41 5.69 -11.54 -6.87
CA SER A 41 6.19 -12.28 -5.71
C SER A 41 6.65 -11.31 -4.64
N PHE A 42 5.96 -11.33 -3.50
CA PHE A 42 6.28 -10.56 -2.32
C PHE A 42 7.12 -11.43 -1.38
N TYR A 43 8.38 -11.03 -1.15
CA TYR A 43 9.39 -11.87 -0.51
C TYR A 43 10.23 -11.09 0.52
N ALA A 44 10.97 -11.82 1.35
CA ALA A 44 12.09 -11.34 2.15
C ALA A 44 13.33 -12.21 1.84
N PRO A 45 14.56 -11.67 1.79
CA PRO A 45 15.74 -12.38 1.28
C PRO A 45 16.21 -13.50 2.21
N TRP A 46 16.01 -13.34 3.52
CA TRP A 46 16.30 -14.35 4.55
C TRP A 46 15.28 -15.50 4.59
N CYS A 47 14.15 -15.39 3.90
CA CYS A 47 13.08 -16.39 3.96
C CYS A 47 13.41 -17.61 3.08
N GLY A 48 13.72 -18.76 3.70
CA GLY A 48 14.02 -20.01 2.98
C GLY A 48 12.91 -20.48 2.03
N HIS A 49 11.63 -20.24 2.33
CA HIS A 49 10.52 -20.53 1.41
C HIS A 49 10.56 -19.66 0.14
N CYS A 50 11.07 -18.43 0.21
CA CYS A 50 11.28 -17.56 -0.95
C CYS A 50 12.48 -18.04 -1.77
N GLN A 51 13.57 -18.44 -1.12
CA GLN A 51 14.76 -18.99 -1.76
C GLN A 51 14.43 -20.27 -2.54
N ASN A 52 13.64 -21.19 -1.95
CA ASN A 52 13.17 -22.41 -2.62
C ASN A 52 12.21 -22.12 -3.80
N LEU A 53 11.43 -21.05 -3.74
CA LEU A 53 10.54 -20.62 -4.84
C LEU A 53 11.32 -19.99 -6.00
N LYS A 54 12.44 -19.30 -5.74
CA LYS A 54 13.22 -18.54 -6.74
C LYS A 54 13.42 -19.28 -8.08
N PRO A 55 14.01 -20.48 -8.15
CA PRO A 55 14.30 -21.13 -9.44
C PRO A 55 13.03 -21.47 -10.23
N ALA A 56 11.95 -21.87 -9.55
CA ALA A 56 10.66 -22.10 -10.18
C ALA A 56 10.02 -20.79 -10.69
N TYR A 57 10.21 -19.69 -9.98
CA TYR A 57 9.69 -18.37 -10.36
C TYR A 57 10.49 -17.74 -11.52
N GLU A 58 11.82 -17.90 -11.56
CA GLU A 58 12.67 -17.48 -12.68
C GLU A 58 12.42 -18.34 -13.94
N SER A 59 12.14 -19.63 -13.77
CA SER A 59 11.66 -20.50 -14.86
C SER A 59 10.30 -20.04 -15.39
N ALA A 60 9.34 -19.76 -14.50
CA ALA A 60 8.02 -19.23 -14.88
C ALA A 60 8.14 -17.89 -15.62
N ALA A 61 9.01 -16.99 -15.17
CA ALA A 61 9.28 -15.72 -15.83
C ALA A 61 9.80 -15.89 -17.27
N LYS A 62 10.77 -16.80 -17.48
CA LYS A 62 11.25 -17.15 -18.83
C LYS A 62 10.13 -17.72 -19.70
N SER A 63 9.28 -18.60 -19.15
CA SER A 63 8.12 -19.19 -19.87
C SER A 63 6.92 -18.24 -20.06
N LEU A 64 6.97 -17.04 -19.50
CA LEU A 64 5.96 -15.99 -19.62
C LEU A 64 6.46 -14.75 -20.38
N ALA A 65 7.74 -14.70 -20.78
CA ALA A 65 8.28 -13.66 -21.63
C ALA A 65 7.39 -13.41 -22.87
N GLY A 66 7.17 -12.14 -23.22
CA GLY A 66 6.23 -11.71 -24.27
C GLY A 66 4.73 -11.81 -23.89
N ILE A 67 4.34 -12.79 -23.08
CA ILE A 67 2.95 -13.11 -22.70
C ILE A 67 2.48 -12.34 -21.45
N ALA A 68 3.35 -12.21 -20.45
CA ALA A 68 3.04 -11.63 -19.14
C ALA A 68 4.32 -11.09 -18.47
N LYS A 69 4.20 -10.00 -17.71
CA LYS A 69 5.33 -9.50 -16.89
C LYS A 69 5.38 -10.26 -15.57
N VAL A 70 6.56 -10.76 -15.18
CA VAL A 70 6.78 -11.42 -13.89
C VAL A 70 7.70 -10.56 -13.05
N ALA A 71 7.22 -10.12 -11.89
CA ALA A 71 7.88 -9.16 -11.02
C ALA A 71 8.07 -9.71 -9.60
N ALA A 72 8.96 -9.09 -8.84
CA ALA A 72 9.16 -9.37 -7.43
C ALA A 72 9.43 -8.09 -6.61
N VAL A 73 8.96 -8.10 -5.37
CA VAL A 73 9.00 -6.98 -4.41
C VAL A 73 9.66 -7.48 -3.13
N ASN A 74 10.75 -6.84 -2.71
CA ASN A 74 11.35 -7.11 -1.42
C ASN A 74 10.57 -6.37 -0.33
N CYS A 75 9.84 -7.08 0.52
CA CYS A 75 9.07 -6.53 1.63
C CYS A 75 9.87 -6.43 2.95
N ASP A 76 11.11 -6.92 2.96
CA ASP A 76 12.05 -6.73 4.06
C ASP A 76 12.65 -5.30 4.08
N ASP A 77 12.62 -4.67 2.91
CA ASP A 77 13.06 -3.30 2.63
C ASP A 77 12.05 -2.28 3.16
N GLU A 78 12.50 -1.36 4.03
CA GLU A 78 11.68 -0.30 4.63
C GLU A 78 10.93 0.55 3.58
N ALA A 79 11.52 0.78 2.41
CA ALA A 79 10.88 1.57 1.35
C ALA A 79 9.65 0.86 0.75
N ASN A 80 9.56 -0.46 0.89
CA ASN A 80 8.48 -1.29 0.33
C ASN A 80 7.51 -1.80 1.41
N LYS A 81 7.87 -1.82 2.70
CA LYS A 81 6.98 -2.28 3.79
C LYS A 81 5.57 -1.67 3.77
N PRO A 82 5.39 -0.33 3.61
CA PRO A 82 4.05 0.26 3.52
C PRO A 82 3.25 -0.26 2.32
N PHE A 83 3.91 -0.45 1.18
CA PHE A 83 3.29 -0.96 -0.04
C PHE A 83 2.92 -2.46 0.08
N CYS A 84 3.78 -3.29 0.68
CA CYS A 84 3.45 -4.68 0.96
C CYS A 84 2.26 -4.81 1.94
N GLY A 85 2.16 -3.92 2.93
CA GLY A 85 1.00 -3.79 3.80
C GLY A 85 -0.29 -3.43 3.02
N GLN A 86 -0.23 -2.41 2.16
CA GLN A 86 -1.35 -2.02 1.28
C GLN A 86 -1.79 -3.13 0.32
N MET A 87 -0.85 -3.96 -0.16
CA MET A 87 -1.16 -5.15 -0.98
C MET A 87 -1.72 -6.33 -0.16
N GLY A 88 -1.87 -6.21 1.16
CA GLY A 88 -2.37 -7.28 2.02
C GLY A 88 -1.43 -8.49 2.09
N VAL A 89 -0.11 -8.25 2.19
CA VAL A 89 0.88 -9.32 2.33
C VAL A 89 1.06 -9.67 3.81
N GLN A 90 0.49 -10.80 4.23
CA GLN A 90 0.55 -11.28 5.62
C GLN A 90 1.71 -12.26 5.89
N GLY A 91 2.44 -12.70 4.86
CA GLY A 91 3.56 -13.64 5.00
C GLY A 91 4.29 -13.89 3.68
N PHE A 92 5.38 -14.67 3.72
CA PHE A 92 6.28 -14.85 2.58
C PHE A 92 6.52 -16.34 2.21
N PRO A 93 6.67 -16.67 0.91
CA PRO A 93 6.34 -15.85 -0.25
C PRO A 93 4.82 -15.77 -0.48
N THR A 94 4.32 -14.55 -0.68
CA THR A 94 2.96 -14.34 -1.21
C THR A 94 3.04 -14.10 -2.71
N LEU A 95 2.30 -14.87 -3.50
CA LEU A 95 2.17 -14.68 -4.94
C LEU A 95 0.81 -14.06 -5.26
N LYS A 96 0.79 -12.97 -6.04
CA LYS A 96 -0.45 -12.32 -6.50
C LYS A 96 -0.45 -12.20 -8.02
N ILE A 97 -1.58 -12.55 -8.64
CA ILE A 97 -1.86 -12.38 -10.07
C ILE A 97 -2.66 -11.08 -10.23
N ILE A 98 -2.18 -10.20 -11.09
CA ILE A 98 -2.66 -8.83 -11.23
C ILE A 98 -3.07 -8.61 -12.68
N ARG A 99 -4.24 -8.01 -12.90
CA ARG A 99 -4.88 -7.89 -14.22
C ARG A 99 -5.37 -6.48 -14.50
N PRO A 100 -5.41 -6.03 -15.77
CA PRO A 100 -6.17 -4.85 -16.15
C PRO A 100 -7.63 -5.01 -15.72
N GLY A 101 -8.13 -4.08 -14.91
CA GLY A 101 -9.53 -4.06 -14.50
C GLY A 101 -10.42 -3.38 -15.54
N LYS A 102 -11.75 -3.39 -15.31
CA LYS A 102 -12.73 -2.75 -16.23
C LYS A 102 -12.63 -1.22 -16.31
N LYS A 103 -11.81 -0.58 -15.48
CA LYS A 103 -11.59 0.88 -15.46
C LYS A 103 -10.08 1.17 -15.44
N PRO A 104 -9.57 2.10 -16.27
CA PRO A 104 -8.14 2.43 -16.30
C PRO A 104 -7.59 2.79 -14.93
N GLY A 105 -6.42 2.24 -14.57
CA GLY A 105 -5.75 2.52 -13.30
C GLY A 105 -6.41 1.90 -12.05
N LYS A 106 -7.37 0.99 -12.21
CA LYS A 106 -7.84 0.11 -11.13
C LYS A 106 -7.66 -1.36 -11.54
N PRO A 107 -6.48 -1.97 -11.30
CA PRO A 107 -6.25 -3.37 -11.62
C PRO A 107 -7.07 -4.29 -10.71
N THR A 108 -7.39 -5.49 -11.21
CA THR A 108 -7.88 -6.60 -10.37
C THR A 108 -6.69 -7.35 -9.80
N ILE A 109 -6.66 -7.58 -8.49
CA ILE A 109 -5.58 -8.30 -7.79
C ILE A 109 -6.19 -9.57 -7.18
N GLU A 110 -5.57 -10.72 -7.44
CA GLU A 110 -6.02 -12.04 -6.98
C GLU A 110 -4.85 -12.82 -6.39
N ASP A 111 -5.02 -13.40 -5.20
CA ASP A 111 -3.96 -14.15 -4.54
C ASP A 111 -3.83 -15.57 -5.11
N TYR A 112 -2.61 -15.98 -5.45
CA TYR A 112 -2.32 -17.29 -6.02
C TYR A 112 -1.98 -18.29 -4.90
N GLN A 113 -2.96 -19.14 -4.58
CA GLN A 113 -2.84 -20.24 -3.60
C GLN A 113 -2.54 -21.60 -4.25
N GLY A 114 -2.13 -21.62 -5.53
CA GLY A 114 -1.82 -22.84 -6.26
C GLY A 114 -0.39 -23.37 -6.01
N PRO A 115 -0.02 -24.51 -6.62
CA PRO A 115 1.30 -25.12 -6.45
C PRO A 115 2.44 -24.15 -6.82
N ARG A 116 3.48 -24.09 -5.98
CA ARG A 116 4.68 -23.23 -6.14
C ARG A 116 5.66 -23.75 -7.22
N GLN A 117 5.13 -24.37 -8.28
CA GLN A 117 5.88 -24.97 -9.38
C GLN A 117 5.79 -24.10 -10.63
N ALA A 118 6.87 -24.04 -11.44
CA ALA A 118 6.94 -23.18 -12.61
C ALA A 118 5.75 -23.35 -13.56
N LYS A 119 5.42 -24.59 -13.94
CA LYS A 119 4.28 -24.90 -14.83
C LYS A 119 2.93 -24.43 -14.26
N ALA A 120 2.65 -24.68 -12.99
CA ALA A 120 1.38 -24.29 -12.37
C ALA A 120 1.19 -22.76 -12.32
N ILE A 121 2.26 -22.02 -12.01
CA ILE A 121 2.28 -20.55 -12.04
C ILE A 121 2.08 -20.03 -13.48
N VAL A 122 2.77 -20.62 -14.45
CA VAL A 122 2.65 -20.27 -15.88
C VAL A 122 1.23 -20.48 -16.41
N ASP A 123 0.62 -21.63 -16.12
CA ASP A 123 -0.71 -21.98 -16.61
C ASP A 123 -1.79 -21.12 -15.94
N ALA A 124 -1.71 -20.92 -14.62
CA ALA A 124 -2.62 -20.03 -13.89
C ALA A 124 -2.55 -18.57 -14.38
N VAL A 125 -1.36 -18.06 -14.73
CA VAL A 125 -1.23 -16.74 -15.37
C VAL A 125 -1.91 -16.72 -16.75
N LYS A 126 -1.74 -17.78 -17.58
CA LYS A 126 -2.30 -17.89 -18.94
C LYS A 126 -3.83 -18.02 -18.98
N ASP A 127 -4.42 -18.71 -18.01
CA ASP A 127 -5.88 -18.84 -17.89
C ASP A 127 -6.54 -17.51 -17.48
N LYS A 128 -5.82 -16.71 -16.68
CA LYS A 128 -6.28 -15.40 -16.23
C LYS A 128 -6.17 -14.31 -17.32
N ILE A 129 -5.53 -14.58 -18.47
CA ILE A 129 -5.46 -13.65 -19.62
C ILE A 129 -6.87 -13.51 -20.25
N PRO A 130 -7.42 -12.28 -20.36
CA PRO A 130 -8.73 -12.05 -20.97
C PRO A 130 -8.69 -12.42 -22.45
N ASN A 131 -9.65 -13.23 -22.92
CA ASN A 131 -9.73 -13.55 -24.34
C ASN A 131 -10.45 -12.42 -25.11
N LYS A 132 -9.75 -11.79 -26.06
CA LYS A 132 -10.31 -10.81 -27.01
C LYS A 132 -10.50 -11.37 -28.42
N VAL A 133 -10.07 -12.60 -28.69
CA VAL A 133 -10.12 -13.22 -30.03
C VAL A 133 -11.56 -13.58 -30.38
N LYS A 134 -12.11 -13.00 -31.47
CA LYS A 134 -13.40 -13.44 -32.03
C LYS A 134 -13.21 -14.86 -32.61
N ARG A 135 -14.07 -15.82 -32.24
CA ARG A 135 -14.02 -17.18 -32.83
C ARG A 135 -15.03 -17.26 -33.96
N ILE A 136 -14.52 -17.54 -35.16
CA ILE A 136 -15.29 -17.49 -36.41
C ILE A 136 -15.46 -18.92 -36.97
N THR A 137 -16.55 -19.10 -37.70
CA THR A 137 -17.01 -20.34 -38.35
C THR A 137 -17.53 -20.02 -39.74
N ASP A 138 -17.72 -21.03 -40.60
CA ASP A 138 -18.20 -20.81 -41.98
C ASP A 138 -19.52 -20.01 -42.07
N LYS A 139 -20.34 -19.98 -41.00
CA LYS A 139 -21.64 -19.27 -40.96
C LYS A 139 -21.58 -17.79 -40.58
N ASN A 140 -20.54 -17.35 -39.87
CA ASN A 140 -20.42 -15.96 -39.39
C ASN A 140 -19.14 -15.27 -39.88
N LEU A 141 -18.48 -15.87 -40.88
CA LEU A 141 -17.34 -15.28 -41.55
C LEU A 141 -17.73 -14.02 -42.31
N ASP A 142 -18.74 -14.10 -43.19
CA ASP A 142 -19.18 -12.95 -43.98
C ASP A 142 -19.70 -11.81 -43.10
N GLU A 143 -20.59 -12.10 -42.15
CA GLU A 143 -21.10 -11.11 -41.17
C GLU A 143 -19.95 -10.35 -40.47
N TRP A 144 -18.92 -11.05 -39.99
CA TRP A 144 -17.77 -10.41 -39.33
C TRP A 144 -16.83 -9.67 -40.29
N LEU A 145 -16.72 -10.11 -41.54
CA LEU A 145 -15.98 -9.36 -42.58
C LEU A 145 -16.72 -8.06 -42.94
N GLU A 146 -18.05 -8.09 -42.94
CA GLU A 146 -18.89 -6.92 -43.25
C GLU A 146 -19.07 -5.95 -42.07
N GLU A 147 -19.02 -6.43 -40.82
CA GLU A 147 -19.21 -5.65 -39.58
C GLU A 147 -18.32 -4.39 -39.48
N ASP A 148 -17.08 -4.48 -39.97
CA ASP A 148 -16.10 -3.37 -39.90
C ASP A 148 -15.18 -3.35 -41.13
N LYS A 149 -15.72 -3.18 -42.35
CA LYS A 149 -14.96 -3.35 -43.61
C LYS A 149 -13.64 -2.56 -43.66
N ASP A 150 -13.64 -1.30 -43.22
CA ASP A 150 -12.46 -0.43 -43.23
C ASP A 150 -11.43 -0.74 -42.12
N SER A 151 -11.75 -1.62 -41.17
CA SER A 151 -10.82 -1.99 -40.10
C SER A 151 -9.88 -3.13 -40.54
N PRO A 152 -8.60 -3.11 -40.15
CA PRO A 152 -7.74 -4.25 -40.39
C PRO A 152 -8.14 -5.44 -39.51
N LYS A 153 -8.27 -6.61 -40.14
CA LYS A 153 -8.73 -7.86 -39.51
C LYS A 153 -7.65 -8.92 -39.67
N ALA A 154 -7.31 -9.66 -38.61
CA ALA A 154 -6.30 -10.71 -38.64
C ALA A 154 -6.93 -12.06 -38.28
N ILE A 155 -6.69 -13.10 -39.08
CA ILE A 155 -7.32 -14.42 -38.94
C ILE A 155 -6.23 -15.47 -38.71
N LEU A 156 -6.25 -16.16 -37.56
CA LEU A 156 -5.42 -17.35 -37.36
C LEU A 156 -6.22 -18.62 -37.68
N PHE A 157 -5.71 -19.42 -38.61
CA PHE A 157 -6.19 -20.76 -38.91
C PHE A 157 -5.44 -21.79 -38.04
N SER A 158 -6.16 -22.63 -37.30
CA SER A 158 -5.54 -23.70 -36.50
C SER A 158 -6.53 -24.81 -36.13
N ASP A 159 -6.08 -26.07 -36.10
CA ASP A 159 -6.89 -27.21 -35.64
C ASP A 159 -7.31 -27.08 -34.17
N LYS A 160 -6.46 -26.41 -33.37
CA LYS A 160 -6.60 -26.27 -31.91
C LYS A 160 -7.84 -25.44 -31.57
N GLY A 161 -8.82 -26.07 -30.92
CA GLY A 161 -10.08 -25.42 -30.52
C GLY A 161 -9.95 -24.44 -29.34
N LEU A 162 -8.79 -24.42 -28.68
CA LEU A 162 -8.46 -23.50 -27.59
C LEU A 162 -7.53 -22.39 -28.12
N THR A 163 -7.89 -21.15 -27.85
CA THR A 163 -7.09 -19.96 -28.19
C THR A 163 -5.77 -19.94 -27.41
N SER A 164 -4.64 -19.90 -28.11
CA SER A 164 -3.32 -19.89 -27.49
C SER A 164 -3.09 -18.63 -26.66
N ALA A 165 -2.28 -18.73 -25.59
CA ALA A 165 -1.92 -17.57 -24.78
C ALA A 165 -1.25 -16.47 -25.62
N THR A 166 -0.43 -16.84 -26.61
CA THR A 166 0.19 -15.92 -27.57
C THR A 166 -0.87 -15.15 -28.36
N LEU A 167 -1.89 -15.82 -28.92
CA LEU A 167 -2.94 -15.15 -29.71
C LEU A 167 -3.86 -14.30 -28.82
N LYS A 168 -4.19 -14.76 -27.61
CA LYS A 168 -4.90 -13.93 -26.61
C LYS A 168 -4.12 -12.63 -26.35
N THR A 169 -2.81 -12.73 -26.16
CA THR A 169 -1.92 -11.59 -25.90
C THR A 169 -1.92 -10.63 -27.09
N LEU A 170 -1.68 -11.14 -28.30
CA LEU A 170 -1.69 -10.37 -29.55
C LEU A 170 -3.02 -9.61 -29.76
N ALA A 171 -4.15 -10.25 -29.48
CA ALA A 171 -5.49 -9.65 -29.57
C ALA A 171 -5.79 -8.60 -28.47
N ILE A 172 -4.93 -8.49 -27.45
CA ILE A 172 -4.94 -7.39 -26.49
C ILE A 172 -3.96 -6.28 -26.93
N ASP A 173 -2.79 -6.63 -27.48
CA ASP A 173 -1.79 -5.67 -27.97
C ASP A 173 -2.35 -4.78 -29.08
N PHE A 174 -3.11 -5.37 -30.01
CA PHE A 174 -3.77 -4.64 -31.10
C PHE A 174 -5.26 -4.36 -30.81
N ALA A 175 -5.71 -4.44 -29.56
CA ALA A 175 -7.11 -4.20 -29.20
C ALA A 175 -7.58 -2.79 -29.60
N GLY A 176 -8.62 -2.71 -30.42
CA GLY A 176 -9.14 -1.45 -30.95
C GLY A 176 -8.35 -0.89 -32.15
N LEU A 177 -7.33 -1.62 -32.62
CA LEU A 177 -6.57 -1.31 -33.83
C LEU A 177 -6.79 -2.40 -34.89
N ILE A 178 -6.59 -3.67 -34.54
CA ILE A 178 -6.75 -4.83 -35.42
C ILE A 178 -7.71 -5.83 -34.76
N SER A 179 -8.77 -6.24 -35.48
CA SER A 179 -9.70 -7.24 -34.99
C SER A 179 -9.14 -8.64 -35.23
N ILE A 180 -8.64 -9.30 -34.17
CA ILE A 180 -8.03 -10.64 -34.28
C ILE A 180 -9.08 -11.74 -34.07
N ALA A 181 -9.14 -12.67 -35.02
CA ALA A 181 -10.03 -13.81 -35.04
C ALA A 181 -9.27 -15.15 -35.09
N GLN A 182 -9.97 -16.23 -34.74
CA GLN A 182 -9.49 -17.60 -34.87
C GLN A 182 -10.53 -18.46 -35.60
N ILE A 183 -10.09 -19.11 -36.68
CA ILE A 183 -10.86 -20.09 -37.47
C ILE A 183 -10.24 -21.47 -37.26
N ARG A 184 -11.08 -22.52 -37.30
CA ARG A 184 -10.62 -23.91 -37.19
C ARG A 184 -10.52 -24.54 -38.57
N ASN A 185 -9.52 -25.41 -38.77
CA ASN A 185 -9.29 -26.13 -40.03
C ASN A 185 -10.47 -27.04 -40.49
N LYS A 186 -11.48 -27.24 -39.63
CA LYS A 186 -12.74 -27.92 -39.98
C LYS A 186 -13.75 -27.04 -40.73
N GLU A 187 -13.55 -25.72 -40.74
CA GLU A 187 -14.39 -24.73 -41.40
C GLU A 187 -13.88 -24.60 -42.85
N LYS A 188 -14.36 -25.47 -43.74
CA LYS A 188 -13.75 -25.67 -45.07
C LYS A 188 -13.92 -24.47 -45.99
N ALA A 189 -15.09 -23.82 -45.98
CA ALA A 189 -15.34 -22.70 -46.87
C ALA A 189 -14.41 -21.52 -46.54
N ALA A 190 -14.11 -21.30 -45.26
CA ALA A 190 -13.08 -20.35 -44.83
C ALA A 190 -11.66 -20.74 -45.30
N VAL A 191 -11.27 -22.01 -45.13
CA VAL A 191 -9.94 -22.51 -45.55
C VAL A 191 -9.72 -22.38 -47.06
N GLU A 192 -10.73 -22.76 -47.86
CA GLU A 192 -10.70 -22.71 -49.32
C GLU A 192 -10.69 -21.25 -49.82
N ARG A 193 -11.54 -20.37 -49.26
CA ARG A 193 -11.63 -18.95 -49.65
C ARG A 193 -10.36 -18.14 -49.40
N PHE A 194 -9.54 -18.54 -48.41
CA PHE A 194 -8.29 -17.87 -48.07
C PHE A 194 -7.03 -18.67 -48.49
N GLY A 195 -7.18 -19.76 -49.25
CA GLY A 195 -6.05 -20.52 -49.81
C GLY A 195 -5.12 -21.18 -48.78
N VAL A 196 -5.66 -21.60 -47.63
CA VAL A 196 -4.83 -22.03 -46.48
C VAL A 196 -4.40 -23.50 -46.60
N GLU A 197 -3.31 -23.76 -47.32
CA GLU A 197 -2.74 -25.11 -47.49
C GLU A 197 -2.10 -25.69 -46.21
N LYS A 198 -1.65 -24.82 -45.29
CA LYS A 198 -0.86 -25.19 -44.10
C LYS A 198 -1.44 -24.55 -42.85
N VAL A 199 -1.32 -25.23 -41.72
CA VAL A 199 -1.71 -24.72 -40.40
C VAL A 199 -0.63 -24.98 -39.35
N PRO A 200 -0.41 -24.08 -38.37
CA PRO A 200 -1.09 -22.79 -38.21
C PRO A 200 -0.56 -21.72 -39.16
N THR A 201 -1.49 -20.94 -39.74
CA THR A 201 -1.18 -19.80 -40.64
C THR A 201 -1.99 -18.59 -40.21
N LEU A 202 -1.37 -17.42 -40.21
CA LEU A 202 -2.02 -16.12 -39.94
C LEU A 202 -2.21 -15.38 -41.26
N ILE A 203 -3.38 -14.79 -41.46
CA ILE A 203 -3.70 -13.94 -42.62
C ILE A 203 -4.16 -12.57 -42.11
N LEU A 204 -3.73 -11.51 -42.78
CA LEU A 204 -4.02 -10.12 -42.46
C LEU A 204 -4.77 -9.46 -43.61
N LEU A 205 -5.93 -8.89 -43.28
CA LEU A 205 -6.82 -8.18 -44.20
C LEU A 205 -6.68 -6.68 -43.91
N PRO A 206 -6.11 -5.85 -44.81
CA PRO A 206 -5.76 -4.47 -44.48
C PRO A 206 -6.90 -3.44 -44.38
N GLY A 207 -8.17 -3.84 -44.44
CA GLY A 207 -9.33 -2.95 -44.42
C GLY A 207 -9.62 -2.24 -45.76
N ASP A 208 -8.62 -1.56 -46.34
CA ASP A 208 -8.73 -0.68 -47.52
C ASP A 208 -9.00 -1.39 -48.87
N SER A 209 -9.79 -2.47 -48.92
CA SER A 209 -10.02 -3.33 -50.09
C SER A 209 -8.74 -3.91 -50.74
N LYS A 210 -7.65 -3.98 -49.96
CA LYS A 210 -6.37 -4.59 -50.36
C LYS A 210 -6.43 -6.11 -50.18
N ASP A 211 -5.67 -6.84 -50.99
CA ASP A 211 -5.61 -8.31 -50.96
C ASP A 211 -5.14 -8.87 -49.59
N PRO A 212 -5.57 -10.10 -49.22
CA PRO A 212 -5.11 -10.78 -48.02
C PRO A 212 -3.59 -11.00 -48.02
N ILE A 213 -2.92 -10.58 -46.95
CA ILE A 213 -1.48 -10.81 -46.75
C ILE A 213 -1.29 -12.04 -45.87
N THR A 214 -0.71 -13.10 -46.42
CA THR A 214 -0.40 -14.35 -45.69
C THR A 214 0.93 -14.24 -44.95
N TYR A 215 0.96 -14.68 -43.69
CA TYR A 215 2.16 -14.73 -42.87
C TYR A 215 2.74 -16.16 -42.80
N GLU A 216 3.94 -16.32 -43.38
CA GLU A 216 4.70 -17.59 -43.37
C GLU A 216 5.85 -17.61 -42.34
N GLY A 217 5.92 -16.60 -41.45
CA GLY A 217 6.98 -16.47 -40.45
C GLY A 217 6.81 -17.36 -39.22
N GLU A 218 7.75 -17.25 -38.28
CA GLU A 218 7.68 -18.01 -37.02
C GLU A 218 6.49 -17.58 -36.15
N MET A 219 5.75 -18.55 -35.61
CA MET A 219 4.61 -18.33 -34.70
C MET A 219 5.02 -17.91 -33.26
N LYS A 220 6.05 -17.05 -33.15
CA LYS A 220 6.50 -16.36 -31.93
C LYS A 220 5.82 -15.00 -31.84
N LYS A 221 5.65 -14.45 -30.63
CA LYS A 221 4.94 -13.17 -30.46
C LYS A 221 5.64 -12.05 -31.23
N GLU A 222 6.96 -12.02 -31.15
CA GLU A 222 7.81 -10.93 -31.61
C GLU A 222 7.66 -10.73 -33.13
N ALA A 223 7.80 -11.80 -33.91
CA ALA A 223 7.67 -11.77 -35.36
C ALA A 223 6.21 -11.61 -35.84
N MET A 224 5.21 -12.05 -35.05
CA MET A 224 3.79 -11.74 -35.32
C MET A 224 3.45 -10.27 -35.04
N VAL A 225 4.06 -9.65 -34.01
CA VAL A 225 3.91 -8.22 -33.72
C VAL A 225 4.59 -7.37 -34.81
N GLU A 226 5.77 -7.76 -35.28
CA GLU A 226 6.49 -7.10 -36.38
C GLU A 226 5.71 -7.15 -37.71
N PHE A 227 5.01 -8.26 -37.99
CA PHE A 227 4.11 -8.36 -39.14
C PHE A 227 2.89 -7.45 -39.01
N LEU A 228 2.21 -7.47 -37.87
CA LEU A 228 1.04 -6.62 -37.64
C LEU A 228 1.40 -5.13 -37.53
N SER A 229 2.61 -4.78 -37.09
CA SER A 229 3.07 -3.39 -36.98
C SER A 229 3.30 -2.70 -38.33
N GLN A 230 3.25 -3.44 -39.45
CA GLN A 230 3.23 -2.87 -40.80
C GLN A 230 1.93 -2.10 -41.10
N ILE A 231 0.84 -2.38 -40.38
CA ILE A 231 -0.46 -1.69 -40.55
C ILE A 231 -0.74 -0.73 -39.39
N ALA A 232 -0.55 -1.16 -38.14
CA ALA A 232 -0.78 -0.31 -36.97
C ALA A 232 0.23 -0.64 -35.86
N PRO A 233 0.84 0.35 -35.18
CA PRO A 233 1.75 0.07 -34.07
C PRO A 233 0.99 -0.61 -32.91
N PRO A 234 1.61 -1.57 -32.19
CA PRO A 234 0.98 -2.17 -31.02
C PRO A 234 0.70 -1.12 -29.93
N ASN A 235 -0.38 -1.30 -29.16
CA ASN A 235 -0.69 -0.41 -28.04
C ASN A 235 0.49 -0.39 -27.04
N PRO A 236 0.92 0.79 -26.56
CA PRO A 236 2.09 0.88 -25.70
C PRO A 236 1.83 0.28 -24.31
N ASP A 237 2.83 -0.45 -23.80
CA ASP A 237 2.83 -1.17 -22.51
C ASP A 237 2.44 -0.26 -21.32
N CYS A 238 2.72 1.03 -21.44
CA CYS A 238 2.17 2.10 -20.60
C CYS A 238 1.33 3.03 -21.48
N PRO A 239 0.13 3.47 -21.03
CA PRO A 239 -0.59 4.52 -21.74
C PRO A 239 0.30 5.78 -21.79
N PRO A 240 0.32 6.52 -22.92
CA PRO A 240 1.05 7.79 -22.98
C PRO A 240 0.53 8.71 -21.87
N GLU A 241 1.43 9.47 -21.25
CA GLU A 241 1.01 10.51 -20.31
C GLU A 241 0.07 11.45 -21.06
N LYS A 242 -1.20 11.49 -20.64
CA LYS A 242 -2.12 12.49 -21.17
C LYS A 242 -1.51 13.85 -20.85
N PRO A 243 -1.23 14.71 -21.84
CA PRO A 243 -0.76 16.05 -21.55
C PRO A 243 -1.77 16.68 -20.59
N LYS A 244 -1.27 17.38 -19.57
CA LYS A 244 -2.10 18.02 -18.55
C LYS A 244 -2.84 19.20 -19.19
N ASN A 245 -3.89 18.90 -19.96
CA ASN A 245 -4.82 19.90 -20.49
C ASN A 245 -5.41 20.65 -19.30
N ARG A 246 -4.86 21.85 -19.04
CA ARG A 246 -5.47 22.87 -18.20
C ARG A 246 -6.91 23.01 -18.68
N ARG A 247 -7.85 22.49 -17.88
CA ARG A 247 -9.29 22.60 -18.17
C ARG A 247 -9.58 24.08 -18.38
N HIS A 248 -9.98 24.44 -19.60
CA HIS A 248 -10.60 25.72 -19.85
C HIS A 248 -11.87 25.75 -18.99
N GLN A 249 -11.87 26.56 -17.94
CA GLN A 249 -13.13 27.02 -17.39
C GLN A 249 -13.70 28.03 -18.40
N LYS A 250 -14.97 27.86 -18.78
CA LYS A 250 -15.66 28.90 -19.54
C LYS A 250 -15.81 30.12 -18.63
N PRO A 251 -15.58 31.36 -19.10
CA PRO A 251 -15.88 32.54 -18.31
C PRO A 251 -17.36 32.57 -17.93
N VAL A 252 -17.65 32.91 -16.67
CA VAL A 252 -18.97 33.39 -16.26
C VAL A 252 -18.99 34.90 -16.51
N VAL A 253 -20.08 35.41 -17.06
CA VAL A 253 -20.23 36.83 -17.44
C VAL A 253 -20.74 37.65 -16.24
N PRO A 254 -20.04 38.73 -15.83
CA PRO A 254 -20.62 39.84 -15.09
C PRO A 254 -21.16 40.89 -16.07
N THR A 255 -22.27 41.54 -15.72
CA THR A 255 -22.98 42.51 -16.59
C THR A 255 -22.39 43.92 -16.50
N GLU A 256 -22.36 44.65 -17.62
CA GLU A 256 -21.94 46.05 -17.69
C GLU A 256 -22.95 47.05 -17.12
N SER A 257 -22.44 48.18 -16.61
CA SER A 257 -23.08 49.51 -16.66
C SER A 257 -22.00 50.58 -16.41
N PRO A 258 -22.06 51.76 -17.07
CA PRO A 258 -21.07 51.93 -18.15
C PRO A 258 -20.28 53.25 -18.15
N ASP A 259 -19.16 53.20 -18.88
CA ASP A 259 -18.50 54.29 -19.63
C ASP A 259 -17.95 55.55 -18.91
N PRO A 260 -17.01 56.31 -19.55
CA PRO A 260 -16.11 55.95 -20.65
C PRO A 260 -14.63 56.38 -20.46
N ASN A 261 -13.79 55.81 -21.35
CA ASN A 261 -12.74 56.49 -22.15
C ASN A 261 -11.23 56.27 -21.82
N VAL A 262 -10.46 56.22 -22.92
CA VAL A 262 -8.99 56.23 -23.12
C VAL A 262 -8.18 55.04 -22.60
N LYS A 263 -7.51 54.36 -23.54
CA LYS A 263 -6.44 53.36 -23.31
C LYS A 263 -5.09 54.03 -23.13
N VAL A 264 -4.18 53.40 -22.37
CA VAL A 264 -2.76 53.23 -22.76
C VAL A 264 -2.31 51.83 -22.31
N GLU A 265 -1.38 51.22 -23.06
CA GLU A 265 -0.83 49.89 -22.79
C GLU A 265 0.54 49.99 -22.06
N ASP A 266 1.08 48.84 -21.63
CA ASP A 266 2.45 48.60 -21.14
C ASP A 266 2.96 49.36 -19.89
N ALA A 267 2.75 48.72 -18.72
CA ALA A 267 3.70 48.72 -17.61
C ALA A 267 3.78 47.31 -17.01
N ALA A 268 4.97 46.82 -16.66
CA ALA A 268 5.16 45.44 -16.19
C ALA A 268 4.90 45.30 -14.67
N GLU A 269 4.02 44.36 -14.29
CA GLU A 269 3.74 44.02 -12.89
C GLU A 269 4.64 42.88 -12.35
N PRO A 270 4.91 42.85 -11.03
CA PRO A 270 6.06 42.15 -10.46
C PRO A 270 5.87 40.64 -10.20
N ILE A 271 7.00 39.96 -10.01
CA ILE A 271 7.07 38.52 -9.70
C ILE A 271 6.50 38.26 -8.30
N ILE A 272 5.35 37.58 -8.24
CA ILE A 272 4.78 37.06 -6.99
C ILE A 272 5.55 35.79 -6.58
N ILE A 273 6.17 35.83 -5.39
CA ILE A 273 6.84 34.68 -4.78
C ILE A 273 5.78 33.75 -4.17
N PRO A 274 5.86 32.42 -4.33
CA PRO A 274 4.92 31.49 -3.71
C PRO A 274 4.95 31.55 -2.18
N GLU A 275 3.77 31.54 -1.57
CA GLU A 275 3.56 31.59 -0.12
C GLU A 275 4.04 30.28 0.55
N GLU A 276 4.78 30.39 1.67
CA GLU A 276 5.43 29.26 2.34
C GLU A 276 4.41 28.46 3.19
N GLU A 277 4.42 27.12 3.12
CA GLU A 277 3.53 26.30 3.97
C GLU A 277 3.76 26.57 5.46
N PRO A 278 2.69 26.64 6.28
CA PRO A 278 2.82 26.96 7.70
C PRO A 278 3.70 25.94 8.43
N LYS A 279 4.75 26.47 9.08
CA LYS A 279 5.78 25.70 9.79
C LYS A 279 5.13 24.90 10.92
N PRO A 280 5.47 23.60 11.08
CA PRO A 280 4.84 22.76 12.10
C PRO A 280 5.25 23.24 13.50
N THR A 281 4.29 23.28 14.42
CA THR A 281 4.48 23.70 15.81
C THR A 281 4.02 22.61 16.79
N ILE A 282 4.67 22.55 17.95
CA ILE A 282 4.23 21.77 19.12
C ILE A 282 3.53 22.70 20.11
N PRO A 283 2.63 22.21 20.98
CA PRO A 283 2.09 23.02 22.07
C PRO A 283 3.20 23.42 23.04
N ILE A 284 3.22 24.70 23.42
CA ILE A 284 4.08 25.26 24.48
C ILE A 284 3.18 25.53 25.69
N ILE A 285 3.63 25.17 26.90
CA ILE A 285 2.82 25.24 28.13
C ILE A 285 3.56 25.98 29.24
N ASP A 286 3.19 27.24 29.41
CA ASP A 286 3.75 28.17 30.39
C ASP A 286 3.22 27.90 31.81
N LYS A 287 2.03 27.27 31.92
CA LYS A 287 1.32 27.06 33.18
C LYS A 287 1.69 25.74 33.83
N SER A 288 2.23 25.80 35.04
CA SER A 288 2.68 24.63 35.82
C SER A 288 1.56 23.62 36.10
N SER A 289 0.34 24.08 36.40
CA SER A 289 -0.82 23.22 36.68
C SER A 289 -1.29 22.44 35.46
N GLU A 290 -1.19 23.02 34.27
CA GLU A 290 -1.57 22.40 32.99
C GLU A 290 -0.55 21.33 32.59
N LEU A 291 0.74 21.61 32.79
CA LEU A 291 1.83 20.65 32.60
C LEU A 291 1.77 19.47 33.58
N GLN A 292 1.41 19.71 34.86
CA GLN A 292 1.13 18.64 35.82
C GLN A 292 -0.06 17.78 35.38
N ALA A 293 -1.18 18.42 35.05
CA ALA A 293 -2.41 17.74 34.64
C ALA A 293 -2.24 16.89 33.37
N LEU A 294 -1.35 17.26 32.45
CA LEU A 294 -1.08 16.47 31.25
C LEU A 294 -0.09 15.31 31.47
N CYS A 295 1.02 15.55 32.19
CA CYS A 295 2.16 14.62 32.17
C CYS A 295 2.60 14.04 33.52
N LEU A 296 2.26 14.67 34.65
CA LEU A 296 2.77 14.31 35.97
C LEU A 296 1.65 13.94 36.96
N ASN A 297 0.65 13.20 36.47
CA ASN A 297 -0.45 12.62 37.26
C ASN A 297 -0.38 11.07 37.30
N ASP A 298 -1.15 10.45 38.19
CA ASP A 298 -1.22 9.00 38.42
C ASP A 298 -1.63 8.15 37.18
N ARG A 299 -2.28 8.78 36.20
CA ARG A 299 -2.84 8.16 34.99
C ARG A 299 -2.04 8.44 33.73
N SER A 300 -1.06 9.33 33.77
CA SER A 300 -0.37 9.80 32.57
C SER A 300 0.39 8.67 31.85
N THR A 301 0.40 8.74 30.53
CA THR A 301 1.26 7.90 29.69
C THR A 301 2.67 8.49 29.65
N THR A 302 3.55 7.97 28.80
CA THR A 302 4.83 8.65 28.56
C THR A 302 4.57 10.03 27.96
N CYS A 303 5.29 11.06 28.38
CA CYS A 303 5.36 12.36 27.74
C CYS A 303 6.81 12.65 27.30
N ILE A 304 6.98 13.50 26.29
CA ILE A 304 8.29 14.10 25.98
C ILE A 304 8.18 15.61 26.18
N LEU A 305 9.03 16.11 27.09
CA LEU A 305 9.13 17.50 27.47
C LEU A 305 10.41 18.09 26.85
N ALA A 306 10.27 19.22 26.17
CA ALA A 306 11.38 20.05 25.73
C ALA A 306 11.46 21.27 26.63
N ILE A 307 12.39 21.28 27.58
CA ILE A 307 12.68 22.46 28.38
C ILE A 307 13.52 23.41 27.51
N LEU A 308 12.99 24.61 27.30
CA LEU A 308 13.55 25.64 26.44
C LEU A 308 14.24 26.71 27.31
N PRO A 309 15.40 27.25 26.88
CA PRO A 309 16.09 28.30 27.60
C PRO A 309 15.28 29.60 27.63
N LYS A 310 15.67 30.53 28.49
CA LYS A 310 15.05 31.86 28.63
C LYS A 310 15.16 32.74 27.37
N ASP A 311 16.03 32.39 26.43
CA ASP A 311 16.16 33.04 25.13
C ASP A 311 15.59 32.15 24.02
N GLU A 312 14.38 32.46 23.58
CA GLU A 312 13.68 31.76 22.50
C GLU A 312 14.36 31.90 21.13
N SER A 313 15.26 32.88 20.97
CA SER A 313 15.95 33.14 19.69
C SER A 313 17.13 32.18 19.41
N SER A 314 17.47 31.31 20.37
CA SER A 314 18.55 30.34 20.22
C SER A 314 18.32 29.39 19.02
N GLU A 315 19.30 29.33 18.11
CA GLU A 315 19.33 28.37 16.99
C GLU A 315 19.18 26.91 17.47
N VAL A 316 19.67 26.61 18.68
CA VAL A 316 19.59 25.28 19.29
C VAL A 316 18.16 24.96 19.74
N ALA A 317 17.46 25.93 20.32
CA ALA A 317 16.07 25.78 20.78
C ALA A 317 15.10 25.67 19.60
N THR A 318 15.25 26.55 18.60
CA THR A 318 14.44 26.53 17.38
C THR A 318 14.65 25.24 16.57
N SER A 319 15.89 24.74 16.48
CA SER A 319 16.20 23.44 15.88
C SER A 319 15.53 22.28 16.62
N ALA A 320 15.60 22.23 17.96
CA ALA A 320 14.94 21.20 18.76
C ALA A 320 13.41 21.21 18.59
N ILE A 321 12.78 22.38 18.61
CA ILE A 321 11.34 22.55 18.37
C ILE A 321 10.97 22.08 16.95
N ALA A 322 11.72 22.48 15.93
CA ALA A 322 11.47 22.10 14.54
C ALA A 322 11.60 20.58 14.32
N SER A 323 12.61 19.94 14.92
CA SER A 323 12.75 18.48 14.88
C SER A 323 11.57 17.78 15.55
N LEU A 324 11.18 18.17 16.78
CA LEU A 324 10.02 17.60 17.46
C LEU A 324 8.71 17.82 16.69
N ALA A 325 8.48 19.02 16.16
CA ALA A 325 7.27 19.33 15.40
C ALA A 325 7.19 18.57 14.08
N SER A 326 8.34 18.34 13.41
CA SER A 326 8.40 17.49 12.22
C SER A 326 8.08 16.03 12.54
N ILE A 327 8.56 15.50 13.68
CA ILE A 327 8.26 14.16 14.18
C ILE A 327 6.77 14.04 14.53
N HIS A 328 6.20 15.04 15.23
CA HIS A 328 4.78 15.10 15.56
C HIS A 328 3.91 15.05 14.29
N LYS A 329 4.14 15.95 13.31
CA LYS A 329 3.43 15.96 12.01
C LYS A 329 3.62 14.63 11.24
N LYS A 330 4.79 13.98 11.34
CA LYS A 330 5.09 12.69 10.70
C LYS A 330 4.32 11.51 11.31
N HIS A 331 4.01 11.52 12.61
CA HIS A 331 3.25 10.46 13.29
C HIS A 331 1.73 10.70 13.26
N ASP A 332 1.29 11.94 13.43
CA ASP A 332 -0.13 12.33 13.34
C ASP A 332 -0.70 12.01 11.93
N ALA A 333 0.03 12.40 10.87
CA ALA A 333 -0.31 12.06 9.48
C ALA A 333 -0.24 10.54 9.15
N ARG A 334 0.17 9.70 10.11
CA ARG A 334 0.18 8.23 10.01
C ARG A 334 -0.87 7.56 10.90
N ALA A 335 -1.74 8.33 11.56
CA ALA A 335 -2.75 7.87 12.52
C ALA A 335 -2.19 7.01 13.67
N GLY A 336 -0.89 7.17 13.98
CA GLY A 336 -0.26 6.51 15.12
C GLY A 336 -0.32 7.42 16.34
N HIS A 337 -1.12 7.06 17.34
CA HIS A 337 -1.16 7.77 18.63
C HIS A 337 0.18 7.65 19.36
N LEU A 338 1.09 8.57 19.06
CA LEU A 338 2.33 8.76 19.81
C LEU A 338 2.03 9.47 21.14
N PHE A 339 3.02 9.49 22.03
CA PHE A 339 3.00 10.31 23.23
C PHE A 339 2.99 11.82 22.89
N PRO A 340 2.41 12.67 23.73
CA PRO A 340 2.43 14.12 23.52
C PRO A 340 3.87 14.67 23.62
N PHE A 341 4.18 15.59 22.71
CA PHE A 341 5.36 16.45 22.77
C PHE A 341 4.94 17.82 23.29
N ILE A 342 5.63 18.33 24.31
CA ILE A 342 5.30 19.61 24.95
C ILE A 342 6.57 20.46 25.07
N GLY A 343 6.52 21.69 24.56
CA GLY A 343 7.50 22.73 24.88
C GLY A 343 7.21 23.33 26.25
N VAL A 344 8.24 23.52 27.07
CA VAL A 344 8.14 24.12 28.40
C VAL A 344 9.20 25.23 28.51
N PRO A 345 8.82 26.50 28.61
CA PRO A 345 9.79 27.59 28.71
C PRO A 345 10.39 27.65 30.12
N ALA A 346 11.69 27.97 30.23
CA ALA A 346 12.40 28.18 31.49
C ALA A 346 11.64 28.99 32.58
N PRO A 347 10.90 30.08 32.29
CA PRO A 347 10.10 30.80 33.30
C PRO A 347 8.96 30.00 33.97
N ASN A 348 8.61 28.79 33.51
CA ASN A 348 7.65 27.93 34.20
C ASN A 348 8.33 27.30 35.45
N PRO A 349 7.90 27.61 36.70
CA PRO A 349 8.62 27.20 37.91
C PRO A 349 8.68 25.67 38.11
N LEU A 350 7.80 24.91 37.46
CA LEU A 350 7.88 23.45 37.44
C LEU A 350 9.06 22.95 36.60
N ALA A 351 9.49 23.68 35.57
CA ALA A 351 10.70 23.35 34.80
C ALA A 351 11.94 23.45 35.71
N SER A 352 12.09 24.55 36.45
CA SER A 352 13.14 24.72 37.47
C SER A 352 13.11 23.59 38.51
N GLN A 353 11.93 23.20 39.00
CA GLN A 353 11.79 22.08 39.92
C GLN A 353 12.26 20.75 39.30
N ILE A 354 11.81 20.43 38.08
CA ILE A 354 12.22 19.24 37.32
C ILE A 354 13.75 19.23 37.12
N LEU A 355 14.36 20.36 36.73
CA LEU A 355 15.81 20.44 36.54
C LEU A 355 16.58 20.19 37.85
N SER A 356 16.12 20.77 38.96
CA SER A 356 16.77 20.62 40.27
C SER A 356 16.68 19.18 40.82
N GLU A 357 15.50 18.56 40.78
CA GLU A 357 15.24 17.19 41.23
C GLU A 357 15.97 16.13 40.38
N LEU A 358 15.99 16.31 39.06
CA LEU A 358 16.67 15.41 38.12
C LEU A 358 18.18 15.71 37.99
N LYS A 359 18.69 16.75 38.68
CA LYS A 359 20.09 17.21 38.67
C LYS A 359 20.59 17.56 37.25
N LEU A 360 19.74 18.18 36.46
CA LEU A 360 19.95 18.49 35.05
C LEU A 360 20.40 19.96 34.84
N GLY A 361 21.70 20.14 34.64
CA GLY A 361 22.27 21.30 33.93
C GLY A 361 21.95 22.67 34.54
N THR A 362 21.66 23.63 33.67
CA THR A 362 21.21 24.99 34.01
C THR A 362 20.08 25.41 33.08
N GLU A 363 19.26 26.38 33.51
CA GLU A 363 18.07 26.89 32.77
C GLU A 363 18.40 27.58 31.42
N ASN A 364 19.68 27.65 31.05
CA ASN A 364 20.17 28.21 29.79
C ASN A 364 20.43 27.14 28.72
N GLU A 365 20.33 25.84 29.03
CA GLU A 365 20.50 24.74 28.08
C GLU A 365 19.15 24.15 27.64
N VAL A 366 19.04 23.78 26.36
CA VAL A 366 17.88 23.03 25.85
C VAL A 366 17.95 21.60 26.38
N HIS A 367 16.87 21.11 27.01
CA HIS A 367 16.83 19.78 27.60
C HIS A 367 15.59 18.98 27.15
N LEU A 368 15.83 17.93 26.35
CA LEU A 368 14.82 16.93 25.99
C LEU A 368 14.77 15.82 27.06
N ILE A 369 13.59 15.63 27.65
CA ILE A 369 13.35 14.69 28.75
C ILE A 369 12.09 13.89 28.46
N ALA A 370 12.19 12.56 28.48
CA ALA A 370 11.02 11.69 28.50
C ALA A 370 10.65 11.34 29.95
N THR A 371 9.37 11.43 30.29
CA THR A 371 8.84 11.14 31.64
C THR A 371 7.64 10.21 31.55
N ASN A 372 7.41 9.39 32.58
CA ASN A 372 6.22 8.55 32.71
C ASN A 372 5.89 8.38 34.20
N ALA A 373 4.97 9.20 34.71
CA ALA A 373 4.63 9.22 36.13
C ALA A 373 4.01 7.90 36.60
N LYS A 374 3.08 7.34 35.81
CA LYS A 374 2.42 6.05 36.11
C LYS A 374 3.38 4.85 36.26
N ARG A 375 4.56 4.89 35.65
CA ARG A 375 5.60 3.86 35.80
C ARG A 375 6.84 4.35 36.55
N GLY A 376 6.81 5.55 37.14
CA GLY A 376 7.87 6.08 38.00
C GLY A 376 9.25 6.21 37.34
N TRP A 377 9.35 6.48 36.03
CA TRP A 377 10.64 6.60 35.34
C TRP A 377 10.75 7.82 34.41
N TRP A 378 12.00 8.21 34.15
CA TRP A 378 12.39 9.23 33.19
C TRP A 378 13.66 8.82 32.41
N LYS A 379 13.96 9.57 31.35
CA LYS A 379 15.14 9.37 30.48
C LYS A 379 15.54 10.71 29.85
N LYS A 380 16.82 11.12 29.98
CA LYS A 380 17.37 12.27 29.22
C LYS A 380 17.62 11.87 27.76
N TYR A 381 17.58 12.86 26.86
CA TYR A 381 18.27 12.76 25.57
C TYR A 381 19.80 12.82 25.78
N PRO A 382 20.59 11.90 25.19
CA PRO A 382 22.03 11.84 25.41
C PRO A 382 22.86 12.72 24.44
N GLY A 383 22.26 13.20 23.34
CA GLY A 383 22.95 14.02 22.35
C GLY A 383 23.07 15.49 22.76
N GLN A 384 24.11 16.16 22.26
CA GLN A 384 24.26 17.62 22.32
C GLN A 384 23.62 18.31 21.09
N THR A 385 23.43 17.56 20.01
CA THR A 385 22.79 17.97 18.76
C THR A 385 21.33 17.52 18.73
N PHE A 386 20.42 18.40 18.30
CA PHE A 386 19.00 18.08 18.15
C PHE A 386 18.64 17.72 16.71
N GLY A 387 19.50 16.95 16.03
CA GLY A 387 19.25 16.55 14.65
C GLY A 387 18.01 15.66 14.54
N THR A 388 17.13 15.92 13.57
CA THR A 388 15.84 15.24 13.44
C THR A 388 15.93 13.72 13.44
N ILE A 389 16.99 13.15 12.84
CA ILE A 389 17.23 11.69 12.80
C ILE A 389 17.61 11.15 14.19
N GLU A 390 18.46 11.87 14.93
CA GLU A 390 18.94 11.47 16.26
C GLU A 390 17.81 11.53 17.30
N VAL A 391 17.00 12.60 17.23
CA VAL A 391 15.81 12.78 18.07
C VAL A 391 14.74 11.75 17.71
N GLU A 392 14.50 11.46 16.42
CA GLU A 392 13.56 10.40 16.00
C GLU A 392 14.00 9.02 16.48
N GLN A 393 15.29 8.68 16.42
CA GLN A 393 15.82 7.41 16.95
C GLN A 393 15.63 7.29 18.48
N TRP A 394 15.85 8.38 19.23
CA TRP A 394 15.62 8.38 20.69
C TRP A 394 14.12 8.27 21.04
N VAL A 395 13.25 8.95 20.29
CA VAL A 395 11.78 8.85 20.34
C VAL A 395 11.33 7.40 20.06
N ASP A 396 11.85 6.76 19.02
CA ASP A 396 11.53 5.38 18.68
C ASP A 396 12.02 4.39 19.74
N ALA A 397 13.23 4.57 20.27
CA ALA A 397 13.76 3.77 21.38
C ALA A 397 12.88 3.92 22.65
N ILE A 398 12.31 5.11 22.91
CA ILE A 398 11.33 5.29 24.00
C ILE A 398 10.04 4.52 23.72
N ARG A 399 9.51 4.56 22.47
CA ARG A 399 8.33 3.77 22.07
C ARG A 399 8.57 2.26 22.24
N MET A 400 9.76 1.77 21.89
CA MET A 400 10.17 0.37 22.06
C MET A 400 10.59 0.02 23.50
N SER A 401 10.55 0.99 24.43
CA SER A 401 10.95 0.83 25.84
C SER A 401 12.42 0.48 26.09
N GLU A 402 13.30 0.84 25.15
CA GLU A 402 14.72 0.48 25.15
C GLU A 402 15.64 1.48 25.88
N GLY A 403 16.79 0.98 26.30
CA GLY A 403 17.85 1.73 26.99
C GLY A 403 17.63 1.86 28.51
N LYS A 404 18.67 2.34 29.20
CA LYS A 404 18.64 2.62 30.64
C LYS A 404 17.57 3.69 30.95
N LYS A 405 16.79 3.44 32.00
CA LYS A 405 15.77 4.34 32.54
C LYS A 405 16.16 4.66 33.97
N GLU A 406 15.82 5.85 34.44
CA GLU A 406 16.12 6.31 35.79
C GLU A 406 14.82 6.60 36.55
N ASN A 407 14.82 6.40 37.87
CA ASN A 407 13.61 6.52 38.67
C ASN A 407 13.21 8.00 38.79
N LEU A 408 11.92 8.30 38.59
CA LEU A 408 11.35 9.63 38.74
C LEU A 408 11.07 9.92 40.23
N PRO A 409 11.50 11.05 40.79
CA PRO A 409 11.15 11.43 42.16
C PRO A 409 9.64 11.61 42.35
N ASN A 410 9.09 11.02 43.43
CA ASN A 410 7.66 11.11 43.74
C ASN A 410 7.19 12.55 44.05
N SER A 411 8.12 13.45 44.42
CA SER A 411 7.87 14.89 44.64
C SER A 411 7.37 15.64 43.39
N LEU A 412 7.57 15.08 42.20
CA LEU A 412 7.10 15.66 40.93
C LEU A 412 5.70 15.16 40.50
N VAL A 413 5.15 14.12 41.15
CA VAL A 413 3.90 13.47 40.72
C VAL A 413 2.73 13.88 41.62
N THR A 414 1.71 14.51 41.04
CA THR A 414 0.50 14.87 41.78
C THR A 414 -0.39 13.64 41.99
N SER A 415 -0.48 13.19 43.24
CA SER A 415 -1.50 12.24 43.67
C SER A 415 -2.77 13.02 44.01
N GLN A 416 -3.91 12.68 43.42
CA GLN A 416 -5.19 13.22 43.91
C GLN A 416 -5.49 12.62 45.29
N GLU A 417 -5.77 13.47 46.28
CA GLU A 417 -6.16 13.00 47.61
C GLU A 417 -7.44 12.16 47.53
N LYS A 418 -7.31 10.90 47.92
CA LYS A 418 -8.44 10.00 48.16
C LYS A 418 -9.09 10.44 49.47
N ALA A 419 -10.26 11.07 49.39
CA ALA A 419 -11.02 11.50 50.56
C ALA A 419 -11.15 10.36 51.58
N GLU A 420 -10.82 10.64 52.85
CA GLU A 420 -10.78 9.63 53.91
C GLU A 420 -12.17 9.07 54.23
N ALA A 421 -12.38 7.81 53.90
CA ALA A 421 -13.28 6.95 54.68
C ALA A 421 -12.39 6.12 55.61
N LYS A 422 -12.56 6.30 56.92
CA LYS A 422 -11.84 5.49 57.92
C LYS A 422 -12.32 4.05 57.87
N GLU A 423 -11.38 3.11 57.83
CA GLU A 423 -11.65 1.70 58.06
C GLU A 423 -10.63 1.21 59.09
N GLU A 424 -11.13 0.63 60.19
CA GLU A 424 -10.31 0.30 61.36
C GLU A 424 -9.59 -1.04 61.18
N LYS A 425 -8.49 -1.25 61.92
CA LYS A 425 -7.73 -2.51 61.86
C LYS A 425 -8.59 -3.70 62.33
N PRO A 426 -8.76 -4.75 61.52
CA PRO A 426 -9.24 -6.03 62.03
C PRO A 426 -8.19 -6.66 62.95
N THR A 427 -8.61 -7.11 64.13
CA THR A 427 -7.74 -7.85 65.07
C THR A 427 -7.72 -9.34 64.72
N GLU A 428 -6.58 -9.98 64.99
CA GLU A 428 -6.34 -11.42 64.84
C GLU A 428 -7.11 -12.25 65.89
N GLN A 429 -7.97 -13.18 65.44
CA GLN A 429 -8.53 -14.28 66.27
C GLN A 429 -8.79 -15.56 65.43
N GLU A 430 -8.89 -16.69 66.12
CA GLU A 430 -8.78 -18.07 65.61
C GLU A 430 -10.07 -18.65 64.97
N PRO A 431 -9.97 -19.71 64.13
CA PRO A 431 -11.11 -20.25 63.39
C PRO A 431 -12.10 -21.05 64.27
N LEU A 432 -13.40 -20.73 64.14
CA LEU A 432 -14.49 -21.48 64.73
C LEU A 432 -14.99 -22.62 63.83
N LYS A 433 -15.51 -23.67 64.46
CA LYS A 433 -15.93 -24.92 63.83
C LYS A 433 -17.31 -24.78 63.18
N ILE A 434 -17.46 -25.32 61.97
CA ILE A 434 -18.78 -25.57 61.37
C ILE A 434 -19.36 -26.81 62.04
N VAL A 435 -20.57 -26.68 62.60
CA VAL A 435 -21.41 -27.82 63.00
C VAL A 435 -22.46 -28.00 61.91
N VAL A 436 -22.63 -29.24 61.44
CA VAL A 436 -23.71 -29.63 60.54
C VAL A 436 -24.85 -30.17 61.41
N GLU A 437 -26.07 -29.72 61.17
CA GLU A 437 -27.28 -30.25 61.79
C GLU A 437 -28.25 -30.65 60.68
N GLU A 438 -28.55 -31.94 60.61
CA GLU A 438 -29.42 -32.56 59.60
C GLU A 438 -30.88 -32.54 60.09
N ILE A 439 -31.84 -32.39 59.19
CA ILE A 439 -33.28 -32.54 59.47
C ILE A 439 -33.86 -33.51 58.43
N PRO A 440 -34.70 -34.50 58.84
CA PRO A 440 -34.72 -35.80 58.16
C PRO A 440 -35.81 -35.97 57.09
N ASP A 441 -35.71 -37.11 56.40
CA ASP A 441 -36.70 -37.66 55.45
C ASP A 441 -37.41 -38.90 56.07
N GLU A 442 -38.35 -39.53 55.33
CA GLU A 442 -39.33 -40.57 55.77
C GLU A 442 -40.58 -40.00 56.50
N GLN A 443 -41.83 -40.45 56.28
CA GLN A 443 -42.47 -41.57 55.55
C GLN A 443 -43.96 -41.16 55.25
N GLU A 444 -44.88 -41.84 54.53
CA GLU A 444 -45.00 -43.18 53.91
C GLU A 444 -46.11 -43.15 52.78
N THR A 445 -46.19 -44.20 51.92
CA THR A 445 -47.36 -44.79 51.16
C THR A 445 -48.44 -43.95 50.41
N PRO A 446 -49.29 -44.57 49.52
CA PRO A 446 -49.18 -45.82 48.72
C PRO A 446 -49.45 -45.63 47.19
N GLU A 447 -49.53 -46.74 46.43
CA GLU A 447 -49.87 -46.82 44.99
C GLU A 447 -51.31 -46.37 44.64
N PRO A 448 -51.65 -46.16 43.34
CA PRO A 448 -52.30 -47.27 42.61
C PRO A 448 -52.00 -47.43 41.08
N SER A 449 -51.90 -48.70 40.67
CA SER A 449 -52.29 -49.34 39.39
C SER A 449 -52.41 -48.57 38.06
N GLU A 450 -51.87 -49.17 36.98
CA GLU A 450 -52.35 -48.97 35.60
C GLU A 450 -53.83 -49.38 35.42
N GLN A 451 -54.61 -48.64 34.61
CA GLN A 451 -55.30 -49.22 33.43
C GLN A 451 -55.96 -48.20 32.48
N LYS A 452 -55.84 -48.53 31.19
CA LYS A 452 -56.67 -48.24 29.98
C LYS A 452 -57.93 -47.35 30.06
N HIS A 453 -58.17 -46.65 28.93
CA HIS A 453 -59.43 -46.49 28.16
C HIS A 453 -60.77 -46.31 28.93
N ASP A 454 -61.67 -45.41 28.53
CA ASP A 454 -62.22 -45.37 27.16
C ASP A 454 -62.85 -44.01 26.75
N GLU A 455 -63.66 -44.04 25.70
CA GLU A 455 -64.62 -43.03 25.16
C GLU A 455 -65.34 -42.13 26.21
N LEU A 456 -65.89 -40.96 25.86
CA LEU A 456 -66.54 -40.56 24.59
C LEU A 456 -66.56 -39.02 24.40
#